data_AF-A0A3S9CSV7-F1
#
_entry.id   AF-A0A3S9CSV7-F1
#
_cell.length_a   1.000
_cell.length_b   1.000
_cell.length_c   1.000
_cell.angle_alpha   90.00
_cell.angle_beta   90.00
_cell.angle_gamma   90.00
#
_symmetry.space_group_name_H-M   'P 1'
#
loop_
_entity.id
_entity.type
_entity.pdbx_description
1 polymer ?
#
loop_
_entity_poly.entity_id
_entity_poly.type
_entity_poly.pdbx_seq_one_letter_code
_entity_poly.pdbx_strand_id
1 'polypeptide(L)' 'MARAALDWGVLDLAREAGVSTQTIVRLERGEALKQPTLDRIREAFEAAGVEFIAENGGGLGVRIAKRS' A
#
# COMPACT_ATOMS: atom_id res chain seq x y z
N MET A 1 -8.20 2.09 3.88
CA MET A 1 -7.26 1.01 3.46
C MET A 1 -6.95 1.18 1.98
N ALA A 2 -5.69 1.31 1.59
CA ALA A 2 -5.29 1.54 0.19
C ALA A 2 -5.67 0.39 -0.77
N ARG A 3 -5.69 -0.87 -0.30
CA ARG A 3 -6.15 -2.02 -1.10
C ARG A 3 -7.59 -1.91 -1.60
N ALA A 4 -8.49 -1.31 -0.81
CA ALA A 4 -9.90 -1.15 -1.18
C ALA A 4 -10.08 -0.20 -2.39
N ALA A 5 -9.17 0.75 -2.58
CA ALA A 5 -9.19 1.65 -3.74
C ALA A 5 -8.82 0.93 -5.05
N LEU A 6 -8.13 -0.20 -4.97
CA LEU A 6 -7.69 -1.01 -6.11
C LEU A 6 -8.47 -2.34 -6.25
N ASP A 7 -9.49 -2.57 -5.41
CA ASP A 7 -10.18 -3.86 -5.29
C ASP A 7 -9.23 -5.05 -5.06
N TRP A 8 -8.11 -4.82 -4.36
CA TRP A 8 -7.09 -5.85 -4.11
C TRP A 8 -7.38 -6.67 -2.87
N GLY A 9 -7.29 -7.98 -3.00
CA GLY A 9 -7.19 -8.90 -1.87
C GLY A 9 -5.80 -8.83 -1.20
N VAL A 10 -5.66 -9.52 -0.05
CA VAL A 10 -4.36 -9.69 0.62
C VAL A 10 -3.37 -10.42 -0.28
N LEU A 11 -3.86 -11.41 -1.04
CA LEU A 11 -3.06 -12.19 -1.97
C LEU A 11 -2.55 -11.33 -3.14
N ASP A 12 -3.38 -10.44 -3.68
CA ASP A 12 -3.00 -9.56 -4.78
C ASP A 12 -1.90 -8.59 -4.35
N LEU A 13 -2.07 -7.89 -3.23
CA LEU A 13 -1.02 -7.00 -2.73
C LEU A 13 0.28 -7.75 -2.41
N ALA A 14 0.17 -8.95 -1.82
CA ALA A 14 1.35 -9.78 -1.53
C ALA A 14 2.12 -10.13 -2.81
N ARG A 15 1.41 -10.49 -3.89
CA ARG A 15 1.98 -10.78 -5.20
C ARG A 15 2.64 -9.53 -5.80
N GLU A 16 1.93 -8.40 -5.85
CA GLU A 16 2.44 -7.17 -6.47
C GLU A 16 3.63 -6.58 -5.68
N ALA A 17 3.64 -6.67 -4.35
CA ALA A 17 4.73 -6.19 -3.51
C ALA A 17 5.88 -7.20 -3.33
N GLY A 18 5.74 -8.44 -3.84
CA GLY A 18 6.75 -9.49 -3.70
C GLY A 18 7.02 -9.88 -2.24
N VAL A 19 6.00 -9.88 -1.39
CA VAL A 19 6.09 -10.25 0.03
C VAL A 19 5.11 -11.36 0.38
N SER A 20 5.24 -11.96 1.57
CA SER A 20 4.27 -12.97 2.02
C SER A 20 2.92 -12.34 2.39
N THR A 21 1.83 -13.10 2.23
CA THR A 21 0.50 -12.69 2.69
C THR A 21 0.48 -12.40 4.19
N GLN A 22 1.27 -13.12 4.98
CA GLN A 22 1.44 -12.85 6.41
C GLN A 22 2.03 -11.46 6.66
N THR A 23 3.02 -11.02 5.87
CA THR A 23 3.57 -9.66 5.98
C THR A 23 2.49 -8.60 5.76
N ILE A 24 1.60 -8.79 4.78
CA ILE A 24 0.47 -7.88 4.55
C ILE A 24 -0.50 -7.88 5.72
N VAL A 25 -0.87 -9.04 6.26
CA VAL A 25 -1.75 -9.13 7.44
C VAL A 25 -1.14 -8.43 8.66
N ARG A 26 0.18 -8.58 8.87
CA ARG A 26 0.90 -7.90 9.96
C ARG A 26 0.93 -6.38 9.78
N LEU A 27 1.15 -5.92 8.55
CA LEU A 27 1.04 -4.49 8.22
C LEU A 27 -0.35 -3.95 8.60
N GLU A 28 -1.41 -4.67 8.23
CA GLU A 28 -2.79 -4.24 8.49
C GLU A 28 -3.19 -4.27 9.96
N ARG A 29 -2.50 -5.11 10.75
CA ARG A 29 -2.61 -5.12 12.22
C ARG A 29 -1.84 -3.98 12.89
N GLY A 30 -1.10 -3.18 12.12
CA GLY A 30 -0.29 -2.08 12.64
C GLY A 30 1.02 -2.53 13.27
N GLU A 31 1.50 -3.75 12.96
CA GLU A 31 2.80 -4.20 13.44
C GLU A 31 3.95 -3.47 12.73
N ALA A 32 5.04 -3.24 13.47
CA ALA A 32 6.25 -2.67 12.89
C ALA A 32 6.88 -3.65 11.88
N LEU A 33 7.03 -3.19 10.64
CA LEU A 33 7.76 -3.89 9.59
C LEU A 33 9.09 -3.18 9.33
N LYS A 34 10.03 -3.90 8.71
CA LYS A 34 11.30 -3.30 8.28
C LYS A 34 11.04 -2.29 7.17
N GLN A 35 11.81 -1.20 7.15
CA GLN A 35 11.69 -0.15 6.14
C GLN A 35 11.70 -0.69 4.69
N PRO A 36 12.59 -1.62 4.29
CA PRO A 36 12.61 -2.15 2.92
C PRO A 36 11.36 -2.98 2.55
N THR A 37 10.60 -3.44 3.53
CA THR A 37 9.32 -4.12 3.31
C THR A 37 8.22 -3.10 3.06
N LEU A 38 8.22 -2.01 3.82
CA LEU A 38 7.29 -0.89 3.63
C LEU A 38 7.51 -0.22 2.27
N ASP A 39 8.76 -0.06 1.85
CA ASP A 39 9.10 0.54 0.56
C ASP A 39 8.55 -0.29 -0.60
N ARG A 40 8.74 -1.63 -0.59
CA ARG A 40 8.15 -2.53 -1.60
C ARG A 40 6.62 -2.45 -1.68
N ILE A 41 5.97 -2.36 -0.52
CA ILE A 41 4.50 -2.26 -0.45
C ILE A 41 4.04 -0.92 -1.02
N ARG A 42 4.76 0.17 -0.71
CA ARG A 42 4.50 1.50 -1.28
C ARG A 42 4.68 1.50 -2.80
N GLU A 43 5.81 0.98 -3.29
CA GLU A 43 6.12 0.88 -4.71
C GLU A 43 5.05 0.08 -5.47
N ALA A 44 4.53 -1.01 -4.91
CA ALA A 44 3.46 -1.79 -5.52
C ALA A 44 2.16 -0.99 -5.72
N PHE A 45 1.80 -0.17 -4.72
CA PHE A 45 0.66 0.73 -4.82
C PHE A 45 0.90 1.86 -5.82
N GLU A 46 2.09 2.47 -5.82
CA GLU A 46 2.47 3.52 -6.77
C GLU A 46 2.47 3.00 -8.22
N ALA A 47 2.97 1.79 -8.45
CA ALA A 47 2.92 1.11 -9.75
C ALA A 47 1.48 0.84 -10.23
N ALA A 48 0.54 0.64 -9.30
CA ALA A 48 -0.88 0.51 -9.59
C ALA A 48 -1.61 1.86 -9.75
N GLY A 49 -0.90 2.98 -9.68
CA GLY A 49 -1.43 4.33 -9.86
C GLY A 49 -1.94 5.00 -8.58
N VAL A 50 -1.60 4.47 -7.40
CA VAL A 50 -1.90 5.08 -6.11
C VAL A 50 -0.78 6.05 -5.74
N GLU A 51 -1.10 7.33 -5.58
CA GLU A 51 -0.13 8.32 -5.13
C GLU A 51 -0.25 8.51 -3.61
N PHE A 52 0.83 8.22 -2.87
CA PHE A 52 0.92 8.56 -1.46
C PHE A 52 1.34 10.01 -1.31
N ILE A 53 0.43 10.86 -0.83
CA ILE A 53 0.74 12.26 -0.57
C ILE A 53 1.33 12.35 0.84
N ALA A 54 2.55 12.87 0.93
CA ALA A 54 3.17 13.17 2.21
C ALA A 54 2.32 14.19 2.97
N GLU A 55 2.12 13.93 4.27
CA GLU A 55 1.15 14.63 5.10
C GLU A 55 1.59 16.09 5.35
N ASN A 56 0.97 17.07 4.67
CA ASN A 56 1.05 18.48 5.04
C ASN A 56 0.11 18.78 6.23
N GLY A 57 0.30 18.06 7.36
CA GLY A 57 -0.22 18.42 8.68
C GLY A 57 -1.71 18.14 8.98
N GLY A 58 -2.36 17.17 8.34
CA GLY A 58 -3.80 16.90 8.53
C GLY A 58 -4.28 15.44 8.40
N GLY A 59 -3.39 14.45 8.43
CA GLY A 59 -3.71 13.02 8.32
C GLY A 59 -3.44 12.36 6.96
N LEU A 60 -2.97 11.10 6.99
CA LEU A 60 -2.69 10.22 5.85
C LEU A 60 -3.88 10.07 4.89
N GLY A 61 -3.80 10.68 3.71
CA GLY A 61 -4.80 10.57 2.63
C GLY A 61 -4.27 9.84 1.39
N VAL A 62 -5.16 9.20 0.64
CA VAL A 62 -4.86 8.53 -0.65
C VAL A 62 -5.58 9.28 -1.77
N ARG A 63 -4.86 9.65 -2.83
CA ARG A 63 -5.44 10.29 -4.03
C ARG A 63 -5.37 9.33 -5.22
N ILE A 64 -6.50 9.16 -5.90
CA ILE A 64 -6.58 8.38 -7.14
C ILE A 64 -6.46 9.34 -8.32
N ALA A 65 -5.46 9.14 -9.18
CA ALA A 65 -5.33 9.89 -10.42
C ALA A 65 -6.37 9.40 -11.44
N LYS A 66 -7.13 10.33 -12.04
CA LYS A 66 -8.02 9.99 -13.17
C LYS A 66 -7.18 9.58 -14.38
N ARG A 67 -7.39 8.37 -14.89
CA ARG A 67 -6.96 8.00 -16.24
C ARG A 67 -7.88 8.65 -17.27
N SER A 68 -7.28 9.39 -18.19
CA SER A 68 -7.89 9.82 -19.47
C SER A 68 -7.88 8.67 -20.47
#